data_AF-A0A3B0UJ43-F1
#
_entry.id   AF-A0A3B0UJ43-F1
#
_cell.length_a   1.000
_cell.length_b   1.000
_cell.length_c   1.000
_cell.angle_alpha   90.00
_cell.angle_beta   90.00
_cell.angle_gamma   90.00
#
_symmetry.space_group_name_H-M   'P 1'
#
loop_
_entity.id
_entity.type
_entity.pdbx_description
1 polymer ?
#
loop_
_entity_poly.entity_id
_entity_poly.type
_entity_poly.pdbx_seq_one_letter_code
_entity_poly.pdbx_strand_id
1 'polypeptide(L)'
;KQKVEDLHEFNPMLGHRGCRLGITYPEITEMQARAIIEAALELKTEGIKTFPEIMIPLIGTVKEFKLQEEIVRTIANKVFEEKGDTIDYLVGTMIEIPRAALTADKIAEVAEFFSFGTNDLTQMGFGYSRDDAGKFLPIYIEKGILKADPFQVLDQEGIGQLVEMGTTKGRSTNAKLKVGICGEHGGEPSSVEFCHRVGMDYVSCSPFRVPIARLAAAQAAIKDQA
;
A
#
# COMPACT_ATOMS: atom_id res chain seq x y z
N LYS A 1 23.75 24.42 -2.02
CA LYS A 1 22.62 25.34 -2.30
C LYS A 1 21.92 24.93 -3.58
N GLN A 2 22.60 24.91 -4.72
CA GLN A 2 22.02 24.48 -6.01
C GLN A 2 21.29 23.12 -5.98
N LYS A 3 21.92 22.05 -5.46
CA LYS A 3 21.24 20.75 -5.36
C LYS A 3 19.96 20.75 -4.49
N VAL A 4 19.89 21.63 -3.48
CA VAL A 4 18.69 21.77 -2.63
C VAL A 4 17.58 22.49 -3.40
N GLU A 5 17.95 23.50 -4.19
CA GLU A 5 17.02 24.21 -5.08
C GLU A 5 16.52 23.30 -6.21
N ASP A 6 17.40 22.46 -6.79
CA ASP A 6 17.04 21.50 -7.84
C ASP A 6 16.11 20.39 -7.34
N LEU A 7 16.19 20.03 -6.05
CA LEU A 7 15.33 19.04 -5.41
C LEU A 7 14.07 19.68 -4.78
N HIS A 8 13.95 21.01 -4.79
CA HIS A 8 12.78 21.68 -4.26
C HIS A 8 11.57 21.45 -5.15
N GLU A 9 10.45 21.06 -4.55
CA GLU A 9 9.19 20.82 -5.25
C GLU A 9 8.09 21.69 -4.67
N PHE A 10 7.23 22.21 -5.56
CA PHE A 10 6.06 23.00 -5.14
C PHE A 10 5.04 22.18 -4.34
N ASN A 11 4.84 20.90 -4.72
CA ASN A 11 3.91 19.99 -4.06
C ASN A 11 4.59 18.62 -3.82
N PRO A 12 5.43 18.49 -2.77
CA PRO A 12 6.25 17.29 -2.56
C PRO A 12 5.46 15.98 -2.42
N MET A 13 4.20 16.06 -1.96
CA MET A 13 3.30 14.90 -1.87
C MET A 13 3.08 14.23 -3.25
N LEU A 14 3.08 15.01 -4.34
CA LEU A 14 2.86 14.52 -5.70
C LEU A 14 4.13 14.49 -6.56
N GLY A 15 5.29 14.68 -5.94
CA GLY A 15 6.57 14.91 -6.62
C GLY A 15 7.35 13.65 -7.00
N HIS A 16 8.67 13.80 -7.04
CA HIS A 16 9.66 12.80 -7.43
C HIS A 16 10.01 11.85 -6.28
N ARG A 17 9.06 10.96 -5.99
CA ARG A 17 9.15 9.98 -4.89
C ARG A 17 8.58 8.62 -5.28
N GLY A 18 8.69 7.65 -4.37
CA GLY A 18 8.20 6.28 -4.56
C GLY A 18 8.81 5.62 -5.80
N CYS A 19 8.00 4.90 -6.58
CA CYS A 19 8.47 4.22 -7.79
C CYS A 19 9.16 5.16 -8.79
N ARG A 20 8.76 6.44 -8.86
CA ARG A 20 9.34 7.41 -9.81
C ARG A 20 10.82 7.65 -9.51
N LEU A 21 11.16 7.70 -8.22
CA LEU A 21 12.54 7.84 -7.78
C LEU A 21 13.34 6.58 -8.07
N GLY A 22 12.78 5.40 -7.77
CA GLY A 22 13.39 4.11 -8.09
C GLY A 22 13.51 3.82 -9.59
N ILE A 23 12.73 4.50 -10.44
CA ILE A 23 12.88 4.40 -11.91
C ILE A 23 14.04 5.26 -12.40
N THR A 24 14.19 6.47 -11.87
CA THR A 24 15.28 7.39 -12.28
C THR A 24 16.61 7.07 -11.63
N TYR A 25 16.59 6.44 -10.45
CA TYR A 25 17.74 6.04 -9.65
C TYR A 25 17.57 4.56 -9.24
N PRO A 26 17.65 3.62 -10.20
CA PRO A 26 17.41 2.19 -9.96
C PRO A 26 18.32 1.59 -8.88
N GLU A 27 19.52 2.14 -8.68
CA GLU A 27 20.46 1.71 -7.65
C GLU A 27 19.87 1.73 -6.23
N ILE A 28 18.85 2.57 -5.98
CA ILE A 28 18.14 2.61 -4.69
C ILE A 28 17.31 1.34 -4.51
N THR A 29 16.50 0.99 -5.51
CA THR A 29 15.68 -0.23 -5.49
C THR A 29 16.56 -1.46 -5.48
N GLU A 30 17.67 -1.46 -6.24
CA GLU A 30 18.63 -2.56 -6.26
C GLU A 30 19.23 -2.80 -4.87
N MET A 31 19.70 -1.74 -4.22
CA MET A 31 20.28 -1.81 -2.88
C MET A 31 19.26 -2.32 -1.86
N GLN A 32 18.03 -1.81 -1.88
CA GLN A 32 16.98 -2.24 -0.94
C GLN A 32 16.57 -3.70 -1.15
N ALA A 33 16.41 -4.13 -2.40
CA ALA A 33 16.07 -5.51 -2.73
C ALA A 33 17.18 -6.46 -2.27
N ARG A 34 18.45 -6.13 -2.54
CA ARG A 34 19.60 -6.92 -2.07
C ARG A 34 19.59 -7.05 -0.54
N ALA A 35 19.45 -5.93 0.17
CA ALA A 35 19.47 -5.92 1.63
C ALA A 35 18.36 -6.80 2.24
N ILE A 36 17.15 -6.75 1.68
CA ILE A 36 16.02 -7.59 2.15
C ILE A 36 16.32 -9.08 1.94
N ILE A 37 16.77 -9.45 0.74
CA ILE A 37 17.00 -10.86 0.38
C ILE A 37 18.21 -11.44 1.12
N GLU A 38 19.31 -10.68 1.24
CA GLU A 38 20.49 -11.11 2.00
C GLU A 38 20.15 -11.34 3.47
N ALA A 39 19.43 -10.41 4.11
CA ALA A 39 19.01 -10.55 5.50
C ALA A 39 18.07 -11.77 5.69
N ALA A 40 17.16 -12.00 4.74
CA ALA A 40 16.24 -13.13 4.82
C ALA A 40 16.96 -14.49 4.70
N LEU A 41 17.98 -14.58 3.83
CA LEU A 41 18.84 -15.76 3.72
C LEU A 41 19.73 -15.96 4.95
N GLU A 42 20.30 -14.89 5.51
CA GLU A 42 21.10 -14.97 6.74
C GLU A 42 20.27 -15.54 7.90
N LEU A 43 19.07 -15.00 8.13
CA LEU A 43 18.13 -15.51 9.12
C LEU A 43 17.74 -16.98 8.87
N LYS A 44 17.63 -17.39 7.59
CA LYS A 44 17.37 -18.79 7.24
C LYS A 44 18.51 -19.71 7.70
N THR A 45 19.77 -19.27 7.61
CA THR A 45 20.92 -20.03 8.14
C THR A 45 20.90 -20.18 9.67
N GLU A 46 20.29 -19.22 10.37
CA GLU A 46 20.03 -19.29 11.81
C GLU A 46 18.82 -20.16 12.17
N GLY A 47 18.14 -20.75 11.17
CA GLY A 47 16.94 -21.57 11.35
C GLY A 47 15.65 -20.77 11.52
N ILE A 48 15.67 -19.46 11.27
CA ILE A 48 14.50 -18.58 11.35
C ILE A 48 13.77 -18.60 10.01
N LYS A 49 12.47 -18.93 10.03
CA LYS A 49 11.62 -18.89 8.84
C LYS A 49 11.15 -17.47 8.58
N THR A 50 11.48 -16.94 7.40
CA THR A 50 11.06 -15.61 6.94
C THR A 50 10.20 -15.72 5.69
N PHE A 51 9.31 -14.75 5.48
CA PHE A 51 8.42 -14.66 4.32
C PHE A 51 8.43 -13.21 3.80
N PRO A 52 9.49 -12.78 3.09
CA PRO A 52 9.60 -11.40 2.64
C PRO A 52 8.51 -11.05 1.62
N GLU A 53 7.89 -9.88 1.80
CA GLU A 53 6.97 -9.28 0.84
C GLU A 53 7.49 -7.87 0.50
N ILE A 54 7.91 -7.67 -0.76
CA ILE A 54 8.52 -6.43 -1.24
C ILE A 54 7.45 -5.61 -1.96
N MET A 55 7.16 -4.42 -1.43
CA MET A 55 6.07 -3.58 -1.93
C MET A 55 6.60 -2.32 -2.61
N ILE A 56 6.15 -2.08 -3.85
CA ILE A 56 6.49 -0.87 -4.61
C ILE A 56 5.42 0.22 -4.39
N PRO A 57 5.80 1.42 -3.89
CA PRO A 57 4.86 2.51 -3.61
C PRO A 57 4.60 3.41 -4.82
N LEU A 58 3.49 4.15 -4.77
CA LEU A 58 3.06 5.22 -5.70
C LEU A 58 2.94 4.78 -7.17
N ILE A 59 2.67 3.50 -7.42
CA ILE A 59 2.39 3.00 -8.76
C ILE A 59 1.12 3.65 -9.29
N GLY A 60 1.17 4.19 -10.52
CA GLY A 60 -0.01 4.65 -11.25
C GLY A 60 -0.32 3.80 -12.50
N THR A 61 0.67 3.03 -12.98
CA THR A 61 0.61 2.25 -14.22
C THR A 61 1.29 0.88 -14.05
N VAL A 62 0.81 -0.13 -14.78
CA VAL A 62 1.46 -1.45 -14.82
C VAL A 62 2.91 -1.39 -15.32
N LYS A 63 3.26 -0.42 -16.18
CA LYS A 63 4.64 -0.29 -16.69
C LYS A 63 5.61 0.20 -15.62
N GLU A 64 5.20 1.16 -14.79
CA GLU A 64 5.99 1.58 -13.63
C GLU A 64 6.24 0.39 -12.70
N PHE A 65 5.22 -0.43 -12.46
CA PHE A 65 5.34 -1.60 -11.59
C PHE A 65 6.28 -2.66 -12.18
N LYS A 66 6.10 -3.02 -13.46
CA LYS A 66 6.95 -4.00 -14.16
C LYS A 66 8.43 -3.63 -14.10
N LEU A 67 8.77 -2.35 -14.33
CA LEU A 67 10.16 -1.90 -14.28
C LEU A 67 10.79 -2.08 -12.89
N GLN A 68 10.05 -1.80 -11.83
CA GLN A 68 10.57 -1.97 -10.46
C GLN A 68 10.61 -3.44 -10.03
N GLU A 69 9.60 -4.22 -10.41
CA GLU A 69 9.54 -5.65 -10.13
C GLU A 69 10.68 -6.41 -10.82
N GLU A 70 11.00 -6.07 -12.06
CA GLU A 70 12.12 -6.66 -12.82
C GLU A 70 13.46 -6.41 -12.12
N ILE A 71 13.67 -5.20 -11.60
CA ILE A 71 14.86 -4.87 -10.80
C ILE A 71 14.94 -5.75 -9.56
N VAL A 72 13.84 -5.84 -8.79
CA VAL A 72 13.78 -6.66 -7.57
C VAL A 72 14.10 -8.12 -7.88
N ARG A 73 13.48 -8.71 -8.90
CA ARG A 73 13.72 -10.11 -9.28
C ARG A 73 15.14 -10.34 -9.79
N THR A 74 15.68 -9.42 -10.57
CA THR A 74 17.06 -9.51 -11.08
C THR A 74 18.06 -9.52 -9.93
N ILE A 75 17.88 -8.65 -8.93
CA ILE A 75 18.77 -8.59 -7.78
C ILE A 75 18.60 -9.80 -6.87
N ALA A 76 17.38 -10.26 -6.63
CA ALA A 76 17.15 -11.47 -5.84
C ALA A 76 17.87 -12.68 -6.46
N ASN A 77 17.77 -12.88 -7.78
CA ASN A 77 18.47 -13.96 -8.48
C ASN A 77 19.99 -13.85 -8.37
N LYS A 78 20.57 -12.65 -8.49
CA LYS A 78 22.01 -12.44 -8.28
C LYS A 78 22.43 -12.83 -6.86
N VAL A 79 21.67 -12.42 -5.86
CA VAL A 79 21.95 -12.79 -4.46
C VAL A 79 21.85 -14.31 -4.27
N PHE A 80 20.86 -14.97 -4.90
CA PHE A 80 20.73 -16.43 -4.83
C PHE A 80 21.93 -17.15 -5.43
N GLU A 81 22.42 -16.69 -6.59
CA GLU A 81 23.63 -17.23 -7.22
C GLU A 81 24.88 -17.02 -6.34
N GLU A 82 25.04 -15.84 -5.77
CA GLU A 82 26.18 -15.49 -4.90
C GLU A 82 26.19 -16.29 -3.58
N LYS A 83 25.01 -16.57 -3.02
CA LYS A 83 24.86 -17.29 -1.74
C LYS A 83 24.70 -18.80 -1.91
N GLY A 84 24.36 -19.29 -3.09
CA GLY A 84 24.08 -20.70 -3.36
C GLY A 84 22.83 -21.22 -2.65
N ASP A 85 21.87 -20.35 -2.33
CA ASP A 85 20.61 -20.69 -1.67
C ASP A 85 19.48 -19.75 -2.13
N THR A 86 18.23 -20.17 -1.97
CA THR A 86 17.03 -19.44 -2.39
C THR A 86 16.05 -19.23 -1.24
N ILE A 87 15.20 -18.22 -1.36
CA ILE A 87 14.06 -18.02 -0.46
C ILE A 87 12.83 -17.58 -1.26
N ASP A 88 11.65 -18.05 -0.84
CA ASP A 88 10.40 -17.57 -1.39
C ASP A 88 10.11 -16.16 -0.90
N TYR A 89 9.68 -15.29 -1.82
CA TYR A 89 9.26 -13.93 -1.52
C TYR A 89 8.19 -13.49 -2.52
N LEU A 90 7.40 -12.47 -2.17
CA LEU A 90 6.40 -11.88 -3.05
C LEU A 90 6.79 -10.47 -3.46
N VAL A 91 6.42 -10.05 -4.67
CA VAL A 91 6.48 -8.65 -5.10
C VAL A 91 5.08 -8.13 -5.37
N GLY A 92 4.71 -7.06 -4.69
CA GLY A 92 3.39 -6.45 -4.78
C GLY A 92 3.48 -4.93 -4.77
N THR A 93 2.33 -4.28 -4.69
CA THR A 93 2.29 -2.81 -4.79
C THR A 93 1.27 -2.18 -3.87
N MET A 94 1.56 -0.94 -3.49
CA MET A 94 0.60 -0.09 -2.82
C MET A 94 -0.43 0.44 -3.83
N ILE A 95 -1.72 0.29 -3.53
CA ILE A 95 -2.81 0.95 -4.27
C ILE A 95 -3.18 2.23 -3.53
N GLU A 96 -2.49 3.31 -3.91
CA GLU A 96 -2.59 4.62 -3.26
C GLU A 96 -2.73 5.79 -4.26
N ILE A 97 -2.64 5.49 -5.56
CA ILE A 97 -2.98 6.42 -6.64
C ILE A 97 -4.37 6.05 -7.16
N PRO A 98 -5.33 6.99 -7.32
CA PRO A 98 -6.65 6.67 -7.87
C PRO A 98 -6.60 5.93 -9.21
N ARG A 99 -5.64 6.30 -10.08
CA ARG A 99 -5.40 5.60 -11.35
C ARG A 99 -5.05 4.12 -11.18
N ALA A 100 -4.32 3.76 -10.12
CA ALA A 100 -3.96 2.37 -9.85
C ALA A 100 -5.20 1.53 -9.53
N ALA A 101 -6.11 2.06 -8.70
CA ALA A 101 -7.40 1.41 -8.43
C ALA A 101 -8.25 1.27 -9.71
N LEU A 102 -8.30 2.32 -10.54
CA LEU A 102 -9.04 2.31 -11.81
C LEU A 102 -8.51 1.29 -12.82
N THR A 103 -7.21 0.98 -12.80
CA THR A 103 -6.56 0.02 -13.71
C THR A 103 -5.96 -1.20 -12.98
N ALA A 104 -6.56 -1.56 -11.84
CA ALA A 104 -6.03 -2.59 -10.96
C ALA A 104 -5.96 -3.98 -11.61
N ASP A 105 -6.85 -4.26 -12.55
CA ASP A 105 -6.85 -5.46 -13.40
C ASP A 105 -5.53 -5.63 -14.14
N LYS A 106 -4.97 -4.55 -14.68
CA LYS A 106 -3.69 -4.58 -15.41
C LYS A 106 -2.50 -4.74 -14.49
N ILE A 107 -2.55 -4.10 -13.31
CA ILE A 107 -1.47 -4.19 -12.33
C ILE A 107 -1.41 -5.62 -11.75
N ALA A 108 -2.56 -6.24 -11.51
CA ALA A 108 -2.69 -7.60 -11.00
C ALA A 108 -2.25 -8.70 -11.99
N GLU A 109 -1.95 -8.38 -13.26
CA GLU A 109 -1.26 -9.31 -14.16
C GLU A 109 0.13 -9.69 -13.66
N VAL A 110 0.73 -8.86 -12.79
CA VAL A 110 2.12 -9.00 -12.32
C VAL A 110 2.19 -8.99 -10.80
N ALA A 111 1.41 -8.12 -10.14
CA ALA A 111 1.48 -7.96 -8.70
C ALA A 111 0.91 -9.20 -7.99
N GLU A 112 1.64 -9.66 -6.97
CA GLU A 112 1.27 -10.83 -6.18
C GLU A 112 0.38 -10.47 -4.98
N PHE A 113 0.41 -9.20 -4.58
CA PHE A 113 -0.47 -8.64 -3.56
C PHE A 113 -0.70 -7.14 -3.76
N PHE A 114 -1.81 -6.64 -3.22
CA PHE A 114 -2.12 -5.22 -3.06
C PHE A 114 -2.19 -4.83 -1.59
N SER A 115 -1.63 -3.67 -1.25
CA SER A 115 -1.92 -2.98 0.01
C SER A 115 -2.50 -1.61 -0.28
N PHE A 116 -3.71 -1.33 0.19
CA PHE A 116 -4.30 0.00 0.04
C PHE A 116 -3.64 0.99 0.98
N GLY A 117 -2.92 1.95 0.39
CA GLY A 117 -2.37 3.12 1.09
C GLY A 117 -3.43 4.19 1.19
N THR A 118 -4.41 3.97 2.06
CA THR A 118 -5.63 4.81 2.09
C THR A 118 -5.37 6.25 2.54
N ASN A 119 -4.26 6.54 3.22
CA ASN A 119 -3.90 7.93 3.52
C ASN A 119 -3.67 8.73 2.24
N ASP A 120 -2.74 8.28 1.39
CA ASP A 120 -2.43 8.92 0.11
C ASP A 120 -3.61 8.82 -0.87
N LEU A 121 -4.36 7.70 -0.86
CA LEU A 121 -5.56 7.55 -1.68
C LEU A 121 -6.65 8.56 -1.30
N THR A 122 -6.89 8.78 0.00
CA THR A 122 -7.78 9.83 0.51
C THR A 122 -7.28 11.21 0.11
N GLN A 123 -5.98 11.49 0.26
CA GLN A 123 -5.42 12.78 -0.15
C GLN A 123 -5.68 13.07 -1.63
N MET A 124 -5.43 12.10 -2.52
CA MET A 124 -5.63 12.28 -3.95
C MET A 124 -7.11 12.29 -4.36
N GLY A 125 -7.95 11.48 -3.69
CA GLY A 125 -9.37 11.39 -4.01
C GLY A 125 -10.17 12.62 -3.55
N PHE A 126 -9.87 13.15 -2.36
CA PHE A 126 -10.48 14.40 -1.88
C PHE A 126 -9.78 15.66 -2.43
N GLY A 127 -8.53 15.54 -2.88
CA GLY A 127 -7.68 16.70 -3.17
C GLY A 127 -7.25 17.44 -1.90
N TYR A 128 -7.12 16.71 -0.78
CA TYR A 128 -6.75 17.28 0.52
C TYR A 128 -5.28 16.98 0.84
N SER A 129 -4.49 18.02 1.09
CA SER A 129 -3.19 17.87 1.75
C SER A 129 -3.45 17.60 3.23
N ARG A 130 -3.00 16.45 3.73
CA ARG A 130 -3.20 16.08 5.15
C ARG A 130 -2.58 17.12 6.09
N ASP A 131 -1.43 17.68 5.70
CA ASP A 131 -0.71 18.68 6.49
C ASP A 131 -1.41 20.05 6.51
N ASP A 132 -2.25 20.34 5.52
CA ASP A 132 -2.97 21.61 5.40
C ASP A 132 -4.45 21.53 5.78
N ALA A 133 -5.04 20.33 5.74
CA ALA A 133 -6.46 20.11 5.94
C ALA A 133 -6.97 20.60 7.31
N GLY A 134 -6.11 20.59 8.34
CA GLY A 134 -6.43 21.08 9.68
C GLY A 134 -6.91 22.55 9.72
N LYS A 135 -6.63 23.34 8.67
CA LYS A 135 -7.08 24.74 8.55
C LYS A 135 -8.59 24.87 8.28
N PHE A 136 -9.23 23.87 7.68
CA PHE A 136 -10.65 23.95 7.27
C PHE A 136 -11.49 22.73 7.69
N LEU A 137 -10.88 21.57 7.90
CA LEU A 137 -11.59 20.32 8.17
C LEU A 137 -12.46 20.37 9.44
N PRO A 138 -12.05 21.00 10.55
CA PRO A 138 -12.93 21.17 11.71
C PRO A 138 -14.22 21.93 11.38
N ILE A 139 -14.14 22.97 10.53
CA ILE A 139 -15.30 23.76 10.11
C ILE A 139 -16.23 22.92 9.21
N TYR A 140 -15.68 22.05 8.37
CA TYR A 140 -16.46 21.15 7.54
C TYR A 140 -17.29 20.17 8.38
N ILE A 141 -16.69 19.64 9.46
CA ILE A 141 -17.36 18.73 10.39
C ILE A 141 -18.43 19.48 11.19
N GLU A 142 -18.11 20.66 11.72
CA GLU A 142 -19.06 21.50 12.47
C GLU A 142 -20.29 21.87 11.62
N LYS A 143 -20.08 22.18 10.33
CA LYS A 143 -21.16 22.49 9.38
C LYS A 143 -21.91 21.27 8.85
N GLY A 144 -21.50 20.06 9.22
CA GLY A 144 -22.09 18.82 8.72
C GLY A 144 -21.84 18.56 7.23
N ILE A 145 -20.84 19.21 6.62
CA ILE A 145 -20.41 18.95 5.24
C ILE A 145 -19.77 17.56 5.17
N LEU A 146 -18.95 17.22 6.17
CA LEU A 146 -18.40 15.89 6.38
C LEU A 146 -18.85 15.35 7.73
N LYS A 147 -19.17 14.06 7.78
CA LYS A 147 -19.58 13.39 9.02
C LYS A 147 -18.42 13.12 9.97
N ALA A 148 -17.22 12.93 9.41
CA ALA A 148 -16.00 12.61 10.14
C ALA A 148 -14.78 13.12 9.35
N ASP A 149 -13.63 13.15 10.01
CA ASP A 149 -12.33 13.36 9.36
C ASP A 149 -12.01 12.15 8.45
N PRO A 150 -11.91 12.34 7.12
CA PRO A 150 -11.69 11.24 6.16
C PRO A 150 -10.28 10.62 6.24
N PHE A 151 -9.37 11.20 7.04
CA PHE A 151 -8.06 10.62 7.37
C PHE A 151 -8.07 9.75 8.63
N GLN A 152 -9.17 9.77 9.38
CA GLN A 152 -9.38 8.94 10.57
C GLN A 152 -10.36 7.81 10.29
N VAL A 153 -11.47 8.13 9.63
CA VAL A 153 -12.53 7.20 9.24
C VAL A 153 -12.54 7.13 7.73
N LEU A 154 -12.42 5.93 7.16
CA LEU A 154 -12.42 5.74 5.72
C LEU A 154 -13.74 6.26 5.14
N ASP A 155 -13.64 7.19 4.20
CA ASP A 155 -14.78 7.64 3.41
C ASP A 155 -15.28 6.49 2.52
N GLN A 156 -16.37 5.84 2.92
CA GLN A 156 -16.94 4.72 2.18
C GLN A 156 -17.72 5.17 0.93
N GLU A 157 -18.15 6.44 0.87
CA GLU A 157 -18.96 6.95 -0.24
C GLU A 157 -18.11 7.28 -1.47
N GLY A 158 -16.90 7.82 -1.29
CA GLY A 158 -15.96 8.11 -2.36
C GLY A 158 -14.79 7.15 -2.39
N ILE A 159 -13.87 7.27 -1.42
CA ILE A 159 -12.62 6.49 -1.39
C ILE A 159 -12.88 4.98 -1.32
N GLY A 160 -13.91 4.57 -0.59
CA GLY A 160 -14.37 3.18 -0.52
C GLY A 160 -14.68 2.59 -1.89
N GLN A 161 -15.26 3.35 -2.82
CA GLN A 161 -15.52 2.87 -4.18
C GLN A 161 -14.22 2.54 -4.94
N LEU A 162 -13.16 3.34 -4.75
CA LEU A 162 -11.85 3.04 -5.33
C LEU A 162 -11.25 1.77 -4.71
N VAL A 163 -11.42 1.58 -3.41
CA VAL A 163 -10.95 0.39 -2.70
C VAL A 163 -11.67 -0.88 -3.18
N GLU A 164 -13.00 -0.84 -3.25
CA GLU A 164 -13.83 -1.93 -3.74
C GLU A 164 -13.56 -2.26 -5.21
N MET A 165 -13.47 -1.23 -6.06
CA MET A 165 -13.16 -1.39 -7.48
C MET A 165 -11.76 -1.99 -7.68
N GLY A 166 -10.75 -1.48 -6.97
CA GLY A 166 -9.38 -1.96 -7.06
C GLY A 166 -9.26 -3.42 -6.64
N THR A 167 -9.94 -3.80 -5.55
CA THR A 167 -9.99 -5.19 -5.06
C THR A 167 -10.66 -6.11 -6.08
N THR A 168 -11.84 -5.72 -6.57
CA THR A 168 -12.63 -6.52 -7.52
C THR A 168 -11.89 -6.70 -8.85
N LYS A 169 -11.37 -5.61 -9.42
CA LYS A 169 -10.61 -5.65 -10.68
C LYS A 169 -9.32 -6.46 -10.53
N GLY A 170 -8.57 -6.24 -9.45
CA GLY A 170 -7.35 -7.01 -9.21
C GLY A 170 -7.61 -8.51 -9.14
N ARG A 171 -8.64 -8.93 -8.37
CA ARG A 171 -9.02 -10.34 -8.26
C ARG A 171 -9.67 -10.92 -9.52
N SER A 172 -10.24 -10.09 -10.39
CA SER A 172 -10.73 -10.55 -11.70
C SER A 172 -9.61 -11.03 -12.63
N THR A 173 -8.40 -10.48 -12.48
CA THR A 173 -7.20 -10.92 -13.20
C THR A 173 -6.45 -12.02 -12.45
N ASN A 174 -6.28 -11.85 -11.13
CA ASN A 174 -5.58 -12.80 -10.28
C ASN A 174 -6.47 -13.22 -9.10
N ALA A 175 -7.17 -14.34 -9.23
CA ALA A 175 -8.09 -14.83 -8.19
C ALA A 175 -7.43 -15.16 -6.84
N LYS A 176 -6.09 -15.31 -6.82
CA LYS A 176 -5.30 -15.57 -5.59
C LYS A 176 -4.63 -14.31 -5.05
N LEU A 177 -4.91 -13.14 -5.62
CA LEU A 177 -4.33 -11.87 -5.21
C LEU A 177 -4.68 -11.59 -3.75
N LYS A 178 -3.64 -11.53 -2.90
CA LYS A 178 -3.79 -11.06 -1.52
C LYS A 178 -4.04 -9.55 -1.54
N VAL A 179 -5.03 -9.10 -0.80
CA VAL A 179 -5.41 -7.69 -0.72
C VAL A 179 -5.54 -7.29 0.75
N GLY A 180 -4.84 -6.24 1.16
CA GLY A 180 -5.03 -5.66 2.47
C GLY A 180 -4.99 -4.15 2.45
N ILE A 181 -4.98 -3.56 3.64
CA ILE A 181 -4.94 -2.11 3.87
C ILE A 181 -3.87 -1.80 4.92
N CYS A 182 -3.19 -0.68 4.75
CA CYS A 182 -2.25 -0.15 5.73
C CYS A 182 -2.56 1.32 6.06
N GLY A 183 -2.18 1.74 7.26
CA GLY A 183 -2.31 3.13 7.72
C GLY A 183 -3.35 3.30 8.82
N GLU A 184 -3.85 4.53 8.98
CA GLU A 184 -4.71 4.89 10.11
C GLU A 184 -6.06 4.17 10.06
N HIS A 185 -6.63 4.01 8.87
CA HIS A 185 -7.91 3.33 8.67
C HIS A 185 -7.85 1.84 9.04
N GLY A 186 -6.67 1.20 8.94
CA GLY A 186 -6.51 -0.22 9.28
C GLY A 186 -6.74 -0.56 10.75
N GLY A 187 -6.83 0.44 11.62
CA GLY A 187 -7.14 0.27 13.05
C GLY A 187 -8.41 1.01 13.49
N GLU A 188 -9.23 1.53 12.57
CA GLU A 188 -10.48 2.22 12.87
C GLU A 188 -11.66 1.24 12.67
N PRO A 189 -12.50 0.97 13.69
CA PRO A 189 -13.48 -0.11 13.64
C PRO A 189 -14.40 -0.13 12.43
N SER A 190 -14.96 1.03 12.03
CA SER A 190 -15.91 1.07 10.90
C SER A 190 -15.21 0.87 9.55
N SER A 191 -13.96 1.31 9.43
CA SER A 191 -13.08 1.08 8.29
C SER A 191 -12.66 -0.39 8.20
N VAL A 192 -12.36 -1.03 9.33
CA VAL A 192 -12.05 -2.48 9.40
C VAL A 192 -13.27 -3.30 8.98
N GLU A 193 -14.47 -2.94 9.45
CA GLU A 193 -15.74 -3.58 9.03
C GLU A 193 -15.99 -3.42 7.52
N PHE A 194 -15.68 -2.25 6.95
CA PHE A 194 -15.70 -2.05 5.50
C PHE A 194 -14.70 -2.96 4.77
N CYS A 195 -13.46 -3.06 5.24
CA CYS A 195 -12.44 -3.91 4.63
C CYS A 195 -12.86 -5.40 4.63
N HIS A 196 -13.51 -5.85 5.70
CA HIS A 196 -14.11 -7.19 5.76
C HIS A 196 -15.19 -7.38 4.68
N ARG A 197 -16.13 -6.44 4.55
CA ARG A 197 -17.20 -6.49 3.53
C ARG A 197 -16.69 -6.50 2.10
N VAL A 198 -15.60 -5.76 1.82
CA VAL A 198 -14.94 -5.76 0.49
C VAL A 198 -14.10 -7.04 0.27
N GLY A 199 -13.98 -7.88 1.29
CA GLY A 199 -13.32 -9.18 1.21
C GLY A 199 -11.81 -9.10 1.29
N MET A 200 -11.22 -8.09 1.95
CA MET A 200 -9.77 -8.02 2.16
C MET A 200 -9.28 -9.19 3.03
N ASP A 201 -8.04 -9.61 2.77
CA ASP A 201 -7.37 -10.70 3.49
C ASP A 201 -6.80 -10.25 4.84
N TYR A 202 -6.43 -8.97 4.98
CA TYR A 202 -5.90 -8.43 6.23
C TYR A 202 -6.09 -6.91 6.38
N VAL A 203 -5.98 -6.44 7.62
CA VAL A 203 -5.80 -5.03 7.97
C VAL A 203 -4.47 -4.87 8.72
N SER A 204 -3.73 -3.80 8.45
CA SER A 204 -2.45 -3.48 9.10
C SER A 204 -2.52 -2.10 9.76
N CYS A 205 -2.16 -2.04 11.03
CA CYS A 205 -2.26 -0.84 11.86
C CYS A 205 -1.10 -0.73 12.85
N SER A 206 -0.99 0.42 13.52
CA SER A 206 0.04 0.63 14.55
C SER A 206 -0.08 -0.38 15.70
N PRO A 207 1.03 -0.74 16.38
CA PRO A 207 1.03 -1.82 17.37
C PRO A 207 -0.06 -1.71 18.45
N PHE A 208 -0.29 -0.51 18.96
CA PHE A 208 -1.30 -0.27 20.00
C PHE A 208 -2.76 -0.39 19.50
N ARG A 209 -2.98 -0.31 18.18
CA ARG A 209 -4.30 -0.46 17.56
C ARG A 209 -4.61 -1.90 17.15
N VAL A 210 -3.63 -2.82 17.21
CA VAL A 210 -3.84 -4.24 16.87
C VAL A 210 -5.00 -4.88 17.66
N PRO A 211 -5.14 -4.68 19.00
CA PRO A 211 -6.28 -5.24 19.73
C PRO A 211 -7.63 -4.71 19.24
N ILE A 212 -7.69 -3.42 18.87
CA ILE A 212 -8.90 -2.77 18.35
C ILE A 212 -9.27 -3.37 17.00
N ALA A 213 -8.30 -3.48 16.09
CA ALA A 213 -8.51 -4.06 14.76
C ALA A 213 -8.99 -5.52 14.84
N ARG A 214 -8.40 -6.32 15.75
CA ARG A 214 -8.83 -7.71 15.98
C ARG A 214 -10.27 -7.80 16.48
N LEU A 215 -10.65 -6.95 17.45
CA LEU A 215 -12.01 -6.92 17.97
C LEU A 215 -13.01 -6.50 16.88
N ALA A 216 -12.70 -5.44 16.13
CA ALA A 216 -13.55 -4.95 15.05
C ALA A 216 -13.72 -5.99 13.93
N ALA A 217 -12.64 -6.67 13.52
CA ALA A 217 -12.70 -7.74 12.52
C ALA A 217 -13.57 -8.92 12.99
N ALA A 218 -13.47 -9.31 14.26
CA ALA A 218 -14.32 -10.37 14.82
C ALA A 218 -15.80 -9.95 14.85
N GLN A 219 -16.09 -8.71 15.25
CA GLN A 219 -17.45 -8.16 15.23
C GLN A 219 -18.03 -8.13 13.81
N ALA A 220 -17.24 -7.71 12.82
CA ALA A 220 -17.65 -7.70 11.42
C ALA A 220 -17.99 -9.11 10.92
N ALA A 221 -17.14 -10.10 11.20
CA ALA A 221 -17.38 -11.49 10.80
C ALA A 221 -18.61 -12.11 11.49
N ILE A 222 -18.90 -11.75 12.75
CA ILE A 222 -20.11 -12.21 13.46
C ILE A 222 -21.37 -11.59 12.86
N LYS A 223 -21.34 -10.29 12.51
CA LYS A 223 -22.48 -9.61 11.89
C LYS A 223 -22.82 -10.18 10.51
N ASP A 224 -21.83 -10.59 9.73
CA ASP A 224 -22.02 -11.17 8.39
C ASP A 224 -22.67 -12.56 8.42
N GLN A 225 -22.58 -13.26 9.56
CA GLN A 225 -23.22 -14.57 9.77
C GLN A 225 -24.66 -14.48 10.32
N ALA A 226 -25.10 -13.29 10.74
CA ALA A 226 -26.40 -13.06 11.37
C ALA A 226 -27.46 -12.61 10.34
#